data_AF-A0A5C9E7T0-F1
#
_entry.id   AF-A0A5C9E7T0-F1
#
_cell.length_a   1.000
_cell.length_b   1.000
_cell.length_c   1.000
_cell.angle_alpha   90.00
_cell.angle_beta   90.00
_cell.angle_gamma   90.00
#
_symmetry.space_group_name_H-M   'P 1'
#
loop_
_entity.id
_entity.type
_entity.pdbx_description
1 polymer ?
#
loop_
_entity_poly.entity_id
_entity_poly.type
_entity_poly.pdbx_seq_one_letter_code
_entity_poly.pdbx_strand_id
1 'polypeptide(L)'
;MGFLHLNEGEIFIQGEKIKPVSDVDYRNNIGYLPGELGLYKSLNALELFKHFRKLYDMEIDWEYVKNLAERLKLDLERKMGNLSKGNKQKVGVISALMGKFDILIMDEPTSGLDPLMQREFYEIVKERQNRSKCTVFLSSHVLPEVEEFCDYVAIIRQGKIIEISSVQELKDKSLKEFELDFMSKESMEEFKSFLDSNFPEANINYNLGSHLIFTVNPKDSRKLLKEISDKEWGGELIRDFTIKHSSLDKIFMQYYKEDDNE
;
A
#
# COMPACT_ATOMS: atom_id res chain seq x y z
N MET A 1 16.31 -14.75 -1.85
CA MET A 1 17.43 -14.35 -0.95
C MET A 1 18.16 -15.52 -0.30
N GLY A 2 17.54 -16.70 -0.12
CA GLY A 2 18.23 -17.90 0.37
C GLY A 2 18.53 -17.91 1.88
N PHE A 3 17.82 -17.07 2.66
CA PHE A 3 17.91 -17.07 4.12
C PHE A 3 17.16 -18.24 4.78
N LEU A 4 16.24 -18.86 4.05
CA LEU A 4 15.38 -19.93 4.54
C LEU A 4 15.37 -21.10 3.56
N HIS A 5 15.18 -22.30 4.11
CA HIS A 5 14.90 -23.50 3.34
C HIS A 5 13.40 -23.61 3.08
N LEU A 6 13.03 -24.07 1.89
CA LEU A 6 11.64 -24.42 1.61
C LEU A 6 11.26 -25.65 2.45
N ASN A 7 10.15 -25.57 3.17
CA ASN A 7 9.53 -26.76 3.76
C ASN A 7 8.98 -27.65 2.65
N GLU A 8 8.21 -27.07 1.73
CA GLU A 8 7.62 -27.71 0.55
C GLU A 8 7.44 -26.66 -0.57
N GLY A 9 7.11 -27.10 -1.78
CA GLY A 9 6.81 -26.22 -2.92
C GLY A 9 8.02 -25.86 -3.79
N GLU A 10 7.79 -24.94 -4.73
CA GLU A 10 8.76 -24.56 -5.76
C GLU A 10 8.72 -23.04 -5.97
N ILE A 11 9.86 -22.44 -6.32
CA ILE A 11 9.94 -21.01 -6.65
C ILE A 11 10.40 -20.88 -8.09
N PHE A 12 9.68 -20.06 -8.85
CA PHE A 12 10.03 -19.69 -10.22
C PHE A 12 10.29 -18.19 -10.28
N ILE A 13 11.42 -17.79 -10.87
CA ILE A 13 11.75 -16.39 -11.14
C ILE A 13 11.94 -16.25 -12.65
N GLN A 14 11.18 -15.34 -13.28
CA GLN A 14 11.21 -15.14 -14.74
C GLN A 14 11.00 -16.44 -15.55
N GLY A 15 10.23 -17.38 -15.01
CA GLY A 15 9.96 -18.69 -15.63
C GLY A 15 10.99 -19.78 -15.32
N GLU A 16 12.10 -19.44 -14.66
CA GLU A 16 13.14 -20.40 -14.27
C GLU A 16 12.94 -20.88 -12.84
N LYS A 17 12.98 -22.20 -12.66
CA LYS A 17 12.91 -22.82 -11.33
C LYS A 17 14.21 -22.55 -10.58
N ILE A 18 14.11 -21.95 -9.40
CA ILE A 18 15.27 -21.67 -8.54
C ILE A 18 15.31 -22.60 -7.32
N LYS A 19 16.51 -22.96 -6.92
CA LYS A 19 16.82 -23.59 -5.64
C LYS A 19 17.53 -22.56 -4.75
N PRO A 20 16.84 -21.97 -3.76
CA PRO A 20 17.32 -20.79 -3.04
C PRO A 20 18.71 -20.92 -2.41
N VAL A 21 19.14 -22.14 -2.07
CA VAL A 21 20.40 -22.43 -1.36
C VAL A 21 21.55 -22.69 -2.31
N SER A 22 21.31 -23.39 -3.43
CA SER A 22 22.36 -23.76 -4.39
C SER A 22 22.54 -22.72 -5.48
N ASP A 23 21.49 -21.98 -5.81
CA ASP A 23 21.51 -21.03 -6.91
C ASP A 23 21.70 -19.63 -6.32
N VAL A 24 22.77 -18.96 -6.73
CA VAL A 24 23.11 -17.60 -6.23
C VAL A 24 22.94 -16.53 -7.30
N ASP A 25 23.05 -16.89 -8.58
CA ASP A 25 23.07 -15.94 -9.69
C ASP A 25 21.77 -15.13 -9.80
N TYR A 26 20.63 -15.76 -9.51
CA TYR A 26 19.33 -15.06 -9.52
C TYR A 26 19.29 -13.86 -8.56
N ARG A 27 20.10 -13.89 -7.49
CA ARG A 27 20.14 -12.82 -6.47
C ARG A 27 20.76 -11.55 -7.01
N ASN A 28 21.62 -11.63 -8.02
CA ASN A 28 22.25 -10.46 -8.64
C ASN A 28 21.22 -9.59 -9.39
N ASN A 29 20.07 -10.15 -9.73
CA ASN A 29 18.96 -9.44 -10.40
C ASN A 29 17.89 -8.93 -9.41
N ILE A 30 18.08 -9.10 -8.10
CA ILE A 30 17.13 -8.71 -7.05
C ILE A 30 17.72 -7.61 -6.16
N GLY A 31 17.05 -6.46 -6.11
CA GLY A 31 17.27 -5.44 -5.09
C GLY A 31 16.45 -5.76 -3.85
N TYR A 32 17.07 -5.84 -2.68
CA TYR A 32 16.41 -6.24 -1.44
C TYR A 32 16.55 -5.19 -0.34
N LEU A 33 15.43 -4.81 0.27
CA LEU A 33 15.37 -3.98 1.47
C LEU A 33 14.74 -4.79 2.61
N PRO A 34 15.50 -5.20 3.64
CA PRO A 34 14.94 -5.85 4.84
C PRO A 34 14.27 -4.83 5.78
N GLY A 35 13.29 -5.28 6.57
CA GLY A 35 12.61 -4.42 7.56
C GLY A 35 13.55 -3.91 8.67
N GLU A 36 14.60 -4.66 8.99
CA GLU A 36 15.70 -4.19 9.84
C GLU A 36 17.04 -4.19 9.10
N LEU A 37 17.61 -3.00 8.95
CA LEU A 37 18.91 -2.81 8.32
C LEU A 37 20.04 -3.06 9.34
N GLY A 38 20.68 -4.22 9.24
CA GLY A 38 21.87 -4.60 10.02
C GLY A 38 23.15 -3.86 9.58
N LEU A 39 23.14 -2.52 9.56
CA LEU A 39 24.23 -1.72 9.00
C LEU A 39 25.44 -1.62 9.93
N TYR A 40 26.64 -1.65 9.35
CA TYR A 40 27.90 -1.39 10.05
C TYR A 40 27.95 0.06 10.55
N LYS A 41 27.91 0.25 11.88
CA LYS A 41 27.85 1.58 12.52
C LYS A 41 29.02 2.52 12.14
N SER A 42 30.18 1.94 11.81
CA SER A 42 31.40 2.69 11.50
C SER A 42 31.45 3.27 10.09
N LEU A 43 30.73 2.66 9.13
CA LEU A 43 30.72 3.07 7.74
C LEU A 43 29.73 4.21 7.51
N ASN A 44 29.92 4.97 6.43
CA ASN A 44 28.90 5.83 5.84
C ASN A 44 28.22 5.16 4.64
N ALA A 45 27.20 5.81 4.07
CA ALA A 45 26.40 5.24 2.98
C ALA A 45 27.22 5.04 1.71
N LEU A 46 28.07 6.01 1.38
CA LEU A 46 28.93 5.94 0.21
C LEU A 46 29.93 4.77 0.28
N GLU A 47 30.52 4.54 1.45
CA GLU A 47 31.41 3.40 1.72
C GLU A 47 30.67 2.06 1.60
N LEU A 48 29.45 1.98 2.15
CA LEU A 48 28.61 0.81 2.04
C LEU A 48 28.26 0.49 0.59
N PHE A 49 27.86 1.48 -0.21
CA PHE A 49 27.53 1.28 -1.62
C PHE A 49 28.75 0.87 -2.44
N LYS A 50 29.93 1.46 -2.16
CA LYS A 50 31.20 1.04 -2.77
C LYS A 50 31.56 -0.40 -2.39
N HIS A 51 31.22 -0.84 -1.17
CA HIS A 51 31.42 -2.20 -0.73
C HIS A 51 30.52 -3.18 -1.50
N PHE A 52 29.22 -2.88 -1.59
CA PHE A 52 28.26 -3.68 -2.37
C PHE A 52 28.65 -3.76 -3.85
N ARG A 53 29.12 -2.66 -4.46
CA ARG A 53 29.66 -2.66 -5.82
C ARG A 53 30.69 -3.76 -6.04
N LYS A 54 31.66 -3.86 -5.12
CA LYS A 54 32.76 -4.83 -5.20
C LYS A 54 32.31 -6.24 -4.87
N LEU A 55 31.39 -6.39 -3.93
CA LEU A 55 30.92 -7.69 -3.45
C LEU A 55 30.07 -8.42 -4.50
N TYR A 56 29.21 -7.68 -5.20
CA TYR A 56 28.27 -8.21 -6.18
C TYR A 56 28.70 -7.99 -7.64
N ASP A 57 29.92 -7.47 -7.86
CA ASP A 57 30.44 -7.07 -9.18
C ASP A 57 29.42 -6.31 -10.04
N MET A 58 28.69 -5.39 -9.39
CA MET A 58 27.58 -4.68 -10.03
C MET A 58 28.00 -3.34 -10.62
N GLU A 59 27.40 -2.99 -11.75
CA GLU A 59 27.47 -1.64 -12.27
C GLU A 59 26.59 -0.71 -11.44
N ILE A 60 27.17 0.40 -10.99
CA ILE A 60 26.46 1.44 -10.25
C ILE A 60 26.62 2.76 -10.99
N ASP A 61 25.48 3.36 -11.33
CA ASP A 61 25.42 4.75 -11.76
C ASP A 61 25.48 5.67 -10.53
N TRP A 62 26.65 6.25 -10.29
CA TRP A 62 26.88 7.14 -9.15
C TRP A 62 26.14 8.48 -9.26
N GLU A 63 25.77 8.90 -10.47
CA GLU A 63 24.95 10.10 -10.66
C GLU A 63 23.52 9.81 -10.23
N TYR A 64 22.99 8.65 -10.61
CA TYR A 64 21.70 8.17 -10.11
C TYR A 64 21.68 8.04 -8.58
N VAL A 65 22.69 7.44 -7.97
CA VAL A 65 22.79 7.34 -6.49
C VAL A 65 22.80 8.71 -5.81
N LYS A 66 23.53 9.68 -6.36
CA LYS A 66 23.54 11.06 -5.84
C LYS A 66 22.17 11.72 -5.97
N ASN A 67 21.50 11.54 -7.11
CA ASN A 67 20.15 12.05 -7.32
C ASN A 67 19.15 11.46 -6.32
N LEU A 68 19.20 10.14 -6.08
CA LEU A 68 18.37 9.50 -5.06
C LEU A 68 18.63 10.07 -3.66
N ALA A 69 19.91 10.25 -3.30
CA ALA A 69 20.29 10.82 -2.01
C ALA A 69 19.80 12.26 -1.83
N GLU A 70 19.88 13.07 -2.88
CA GLU A 70 19.38 14.45 -2.89
C GLU A 70 17.85 14.49 -2.70
N ARG A 71 17.10 13.71 -3.48
CA ARG A 71 15.63 13.61 -3.38
C ARG A 71 15.19 13.14 -2.00
N LEU A 72 15.86 12.12 -1.45
CA LEU A 72 15.59 11.60 -0.12
C LEU A 72 16.21 12.45 1.01
N LYS A 73 16.88 13.55 0.71
CA LYS A 73 17.56 14.43 1.69
C LYS A 73 18.48 13.64 2.62
N LEU A 74 19.29 12.74 2.06
CA LEU A 74 20.23 11.90 2.77
C LEU A 74 21.67 12.40 2.57
N ASP A 75 22.36 12.63 3.68
CA ASP A 75 23.81 12.85 3.68
C ASP A 75 24.55 11.50 3.60
N LEU A 76 25.23 11.28 2.47
CA LEU A 76 25.95 10.04 2.18
C LEU A 76 27.24 9.86 2.98
N GLU A 77 27.81 10.94 3.51
CA GLU A 77 29.11 10.93 4.21
C GLU A 77 28.97 10.76 5.72
N ARG A 78 27.76 10.98 6.25
CA ARG A 78 27.45 10.75 7.66
C ARG A 78 27.51 9.27 8.03
N LYS A 79 28.22 8.95 9.11
CA LYS A 79 28.34 7.58 9.63
C LYS A 79 26.99 7.00 10.07
N MET A 80 26.76 5.72 9.76
CA MET A 80 25.54 4.99 10.09
C MET A 80 25.18 5.02 11.57
N GLY A 81 26.18 4.96 12.46
CA GLY A 81 25.98 5.04 13.90
C GLY A 81 25.30 6.33 14.36
N ASN A 82 25.42 7.40 13.57
CA ASN A 82 24.88 8.73 13.87
C ASN A 82 23.57 9.03 13.13
N LEU A 83 23.04 8.09 12.34
CA LEU A 83 21.79 8.26 11.59
C LEU A 83 20.58 7.86 12.44
N SER A 84 19.48 8.60 12.27
CA SER A 84 18.16 8.20 12.76
C SER A 84 17.66 6.94 12.07
N LYS A 85 16.61 6.30 12.61
CA LYS A 85 15.96 5.15 11.97
C LYS A 85 15.55 5.48 10.53
N GLY A 86 14.87 6.61 10.31
CA GLY A 86 14.44 7.04 8.97
C GLY A 86 15.61 7.29 8.00
N ASN A 87 16.73 7.86 8.46
CA ASN A 87 17.89 8.01 7.57
C ASN A 87 18.58 6.68 7.26
N LYS A 88 18.58 5.72 8.19
CA LYS A 88 19.01 4.35 7.88
C LYS A 88 18.07 3.72 6.86
N GLN A 89 16.77 3.89 7.00
CA GLN A 89 15.78 3.42 6.02
C GLN A 89 16.09 3.95 4.61
N LYS A 90 16.37 5.25 4.48
CA LYS A 90 16.78 5.87 3.22
C LYS A 90 18.04 5.25 2.62
N VAL A 91 19.03 4.91 3.44
CA VAL A 91 20.21 4.16 2.97
C VAL A 91 19.79 2.80 2.40
N GLY A 92 18.91 2.09 3.10
CA GLY A 92 18.38 0.80 2.64
C GLY A 92 17.65 0.92 1.31
N VAL A 93 16.76 1.89 1.18
CA VAL A 93 16.04 2.21 -0.06
C VAL A 93 17.02 2.45 -1.21
N ILE A 94 18.03 3.30 -1.02
CA ILE A 94 19.03 3.57 -2.06
C ILE A 94 19.83 2.31 -2.37
N SER A 95 20.20 1.50 -1.38
CA SER A 95 20.93 0.25 -1.62
C SER A 95 20.14 -0.76 -2.45
N ALA A 96 18.82 -0.80 -2.30
CA ALA A 96 17.94 -1.65 -3.11
C ALA A 96 17.74 -1.08 -4.53
N LEU A 97 17.90 0.22 -4.74
CA LEU A 97 17.64 0.89 -6.02
C LEU A 97 18.89 1.17 -6.86
N MET A 98 20.07 1.26 -6.25
CA MET A 98 21.30 1.73 -6.90
C MET A 98 21.81 0.83 -8.04
N GLY A 99 21.36 -0.44 -8.07
CA GLY A 99 21.70 -1.42 -9.08
C GLY A 99 20.62 -1.59 -10.15
N LYS A 100 21.03 -2.18 -11.29
CA LYS A 100 20.11 -2.57 -12.36
C LYS A 100 19.46 -3.92 -12.05
N PHE A 101 18.54 -3.92 -11.10
CA PHE A 101 17.70 -5.07 -10.75
C PHE A 101 16.43 -5.13 -11.61
N ASP A 102 15.97 -6.35 -11.89
CA ASP A 102 14.70 -6.64 -12.55
C ASP A 102 13.56 -6.77 -11.55
N ILE A 103 13.89 -7.14 -10.31
CA ILE A 103 12.94 -7.34 -9.21
C ILE A 103 13.43 -6.57 -7.98
N LEU A 104 12.52 -5.84 -7.35
CA LEU A 104 12.74 -5.24 -6.04
C LEU A 104 11.84 -5.92 -5.02
N ILE A 105 12.41 -6.31 -3.88
CA ILE A 105 11.67 -6.87 -2.74
C ILE A 105 11.95 -5.97 -1.55
N MET A 106 10.92 -5.29 -1.04
CA MET A 106 11.08 -4.29 0.00
C MET A 106 10.15 -4.57 1.17
N ASP A 107 10.74 -4.77 2.34
CA ASP A 107 10.00 -4.99 3.57
C ASP A 107 9.81 -3.66 4.31
N GLU A 108 8.55 -3.22 4.43
CA GLU A 108 8.13 -1.92 4.97
C GLU A 108 9.02 -0.73 4.55
N PRO A 109 9.16 -0.46 3.23
CA PRO A 109 10.13 0.53 2.73
C PRO A 109 9.93 1.94 3.29
N THR A 110 8.70 2.30 3.62
CA THR A 110 8.28 3.62 4.12
C THR A 110 8.34 3.74 5.65
N SER A 111 8.72 2.68 6.37
CA SER A 111 8.75 2.65 7.84
C SER A 111 9.72 3.68 8.41
N GLY A 112 9.20 4.63 9.19
CA GLY A 112 10.00 5.68 9.82
C GLY A 112 10.43 6.82 8.89
N LEU A 113 9.89 6.87 7.67
CA LEU A 113 9.95 8.05 6.81
C LEU A 113 8.82 9.02 7.17
N ASP A 114 9.07 10.32 7.02
CA ASP A 114 8.00 11.33 7.09
C ASP A 114 7.13 11.31 5.82
N PRO A 115 5.88 11.83 5.85
CA PRO A 115 4.95 11.74 4.71
C PRO A 115 5.49 12.28 3.38
N LEU A 116 6.35 13.31 3.42
CA LEU A 116 6.97 13.86 2.21
C LEU A 116 7.95 12.85 1.61
N MET A 117 8.78 12.22 2.44
CA MET A 117 9.74 11.20 2.01
C MET A 117 9.09 9.89 1.59
N GLN A 118 7.94 9.53 2.17
CA GLN A 118 7.15 8.38 1.71
C GLN A 118 6.66 8.59 0.28
N ARG A 119 6.06 9.75 0.00
CA ARG A 119 5.62 10.10 -1.35
C ARG A 119 6.78 10.12 -2.34
N GLU A 120 7.89 10.73 -1.97
CA GLU A 120 9.11 10.77 -2.79
C GLU A 120 9.62 9.36 -3.11
N PHE A 121 9.60 8.45 -2.13
CA PHE A 121 9.96 7.04 -2.34
C PHE A 121 9.08 6.39 -3.42
N TYR A 122 7.75 6.54 -3.33
CA TYR A 122 6.84 5.95 -4.32
C TYR A 122 7.01 6.56 -5.72
N GLU A 123 7.29 7.87 -5.81
CA GLU A 123 7.61 8.53 -7.09
C GLU A 123 8.89 7.94 -7.71
N ILE A 124 9.95 7.75 -6.90
CA ILE A 124 11.19 7.09 -7.32
C ILE A 124 10.93 5.66 -7.82
N VAL A 125 10.13 4.88 -7.08
CA VAL A 125 9.80 3.49 -7.46
C VAL A 125 9.06 3.46 -8.80
N LYS A 126 8.06 4.33 -8.97
CA LYS A 126 7.29 4.44 -10.22
C LYS A 126 8.17 4.82 -11.41
N GLU A 127 9.10 5.75 -11.23
CA GLU A 127 10.10 6.08 -12.24
C GLU A 127 10.98 4.89 -12.60
N ARG A 128 11.42 4.11 -11.59
CA ARG A 128 12.24 2.92 -11.80
C ARG A 128 11.49 1.82 -12.56
N GLN A 129 10.21 1.61 -12.26
CA GLN A 129 9.35 0.70 -13.01
C GLN A 129 9.22 1.13 -14.48
N ASN A 130 8.95 2.41 -14.73
CA ASN A 130 8.78 2.96 -16.08
C ASN A 130 10.04 2.88 -16.93
N ARG A 131 11.22 3.14 -16.35
CA ARG A 131 12.48 3.14 -17.10
C ARG A 131 12.99 1.74 -17.46
N SER A 132 12.64 0.73 -16.68
CA SER A 132 13.35 -0.56 -16.73
C SER A 132 12.47 -1.80 -16.70
N LYS A 133 11.14 -1.65 -16.71
CA LYS A 133 10.18 -2.76 -16.55
C LYS A 133 10.45 -3.59 -15.28
N CYS A 134 10.90 -2.92 -14.22
CA CYS A 134 11.20 -3.54 -12.94
C CYS A 134 9.90 -4.00 -12.26
N THR A 135 9.86 -5.22 -11.72
CA THR A 135 8.77 -5.67 -10.85
C THR A 135 9.09 -5.31 -9.40
N VAL A 136 8.11 -4.82 -8.64
CA VAL A 136 8.33 -4.38 -7.26
C VAL A 136 7.34 -5.09 -6.35
N PHE A 137 7.87 -5.82 -5.38
CA PHE A 137 7.14 -6.38 -4.26
C PHE A 137 7.45 -5.55 -3.03
N LEU A 138 6.42 -5.02 -2.40
CA LEU A 138 6.54 -4.34 -1.12
C LEU A 138 5.57 -4.94 -0.10
N SER A 139 6.02 -5.04 1.15
CA SER A 139 5.12 -5.26 2.29
C SER A 139 4.76 -3.89 2.88
N SER A 140 3.51 -3.73 3.28
CA SER A 140 3.06 -2.57 4.04
C SER A 140 1.87 -2.96 4.90
N HIS A 141 1.84 -2.42 6.11
CA HIS A 141 0.66 -2.45 6.98
C HIS A 141 -0.16 -1.16 6.87
N VAL A 142 0.29 -0.19 6.06
CA VAL A 142 -0.39 1.08 5.83
C VAL A 142 -1.22 0.99 4.55
N LEU A 143 -2.46 0.55 4.70
CA LEU A 143 -3.37 0.28 3.58
C LEU A 143 -3.66 1.48 2.68
N PRO A 144 -3.74 2.73 3.17
CA PRO A 144 -3.85 3.90 2.29
C PRO A 144 -2.69 4.05 1.30
N GLU A 145 -1.46 3.71 1.71
CA GLU A 145 -0.30 3.73 0.82
C GLU A 145 -0.41 2.66 -0.27
N VAL A 146 -0.86 1.45 0.11
CA VAL A 146 -1.12 0.36 -0.83
C VAL A 146 -2.20 0.76 -1.83
N GLU A 147 -3.26 1.42 -1.37
CA GLU A 147 -4.38 1.87 -2.18
C GLU A 147 -4.01 2.93 -3.23
N GLU A 148 -3.01 3.77 -2.91
CA GLU A 148 -2.57 4.87 -3.76
C GLU A 148 -1.49 4.43 -4.77
N PHE A 149 -0.57 3.54 -4.37
CA PHE A 149 0.66 3.30 -5.13
C PHE A 149 0.80 1.89 -5.72
N CYS A 150 0.00 0.91 -5.32
CA CYS A 150 0.11 -0.47 -5.82
C CYS A 150 -0.88 -0.78 -6.94
N ASP A 151 -0.47 -1.65 -7.88
CA ASP A 151 -1.35 -2.16 -8.93
C ASP A 151 -2.18 -3.36 -8.42
N TYR A 152 -1.54 -4.24 -7.66
CA TYR A 152 -2.11 -5.48 -7.11
C TYR A 152 -1.81 -5.60 -5.62
N VAL A 153 -2.71 -6.28 -4.91
CA VAL A 153 -2.57 -6.60 -3.49
C VAL A 153 -2.74 -8.09 -3.30
N ALA A 154 -1.85 -8.68 -2.51
CA ALA A 154 -2.02 -10.02 -1.96
C ALA A 154 -2.27 -9.89 -0.46
N ILE A 155 -3.43 -10.36 0.00
CA ILE A 155 -3.78 -10.35 1.42
C ILE A 155 -3.31 -11.66 2.04
N ILE A 156 -2.46 -11.56 3.05
CA ILE A 156 -1.90 -12.73 3.76
C ILE A 156 -2.50 -12.79 5.17
N ARG A 157 -3.07 -13.95 5.52
CA ARG A 157 -3.63 -14.23 6.85
C ARG A 157 -3.26 -15.65 7.27
N GLN A 158 -2.78 -15.81 8.51
CA GLN A 158 -2.36 -17.11 9.07
C GLN A 158 -1.41 -17.90 8.15
N GLY A 159 -0.49 -17.21 7.47
CA GLY A 159 0.50 -17.83 6.58
C GLY A 159 -0.05 -18.28 5.21
N LYS A 160 -1.29 -17.92 4.87
CA LYS A 160 -1.91 -18.21 3.57
C LYS A 160 -2.30 -16.92 2.86
N ILE A 161 -2.21 -16.93 1.53
CA ILE A 161 -2.79 -15.86 0.71
C ILE A 161 -4.29 -16.14 0.61
N ILE A 162 -5.12 -15.19 1.05
CA ILE A 162 -6.59 -15.33 1.04
C ILE A 162 -7.23 -14.64 -0.16
N GLU A 163 -6.62 -13.57 -0.68
CA GLU A 163 -7.08 -12.85 -1.87
C GLU A 163 -5.85 -12.33 -2.64
N ILE A 164 -5.91 -12.41 -3.96
CA ILE A 164 -5.03 -11.66 -4.87
C ILE A 164 -5.93 -10.95 -5.87
N SER A 165 -5.80 -9.64 -5.94
CA SER A 165 -6.67 -8.82 -6.78
C SER A 165 -5.98 -7.50 -7.11
N SER A 166 -6.39 -6.88 -8.22
CA SER A 166 -5.99 -5.50 -8.46
C SER A 166 -6.59 -4.58 -7.40
N VAL A 167 -5.91 -3.46 -7.11
CA VAL A 167 -6.44 -2.43 -6.21
C VAL A 167 -7.79 -1.92 -6.73
N GLN A 168 -7.95 -1.82 -8.05
CA GLN A 168 -9.20 -1.40 -8.67
C GLN A 168 -10.34 -2.40 -8.42
N GLU A 169 -10.10 -3.71 -8.59
CA GLU A 169 -11.11 -4.73 -8.29
C GLU A 169 -11.53 -4.72 -6.82
N LEU A 170 -10.59 -4.51 -5.89
CA LEU A 170 -10.93 -4.35 -4.47
C LEU A 170 -11.83 -3.14 -4.25
N LYS A 171 -11.50 -1.99 -4.86
CA LYS A 171 -12.33 -0.78 -4.78
C LYS A 171 -13.72 -0.97 -5.40
N ASP A 172 -13.83 -1.76 -6.45
CA ASP A 172 -15.10 -2.00 -7.14
C ASP A 172 -16.00 -3.00 -6.39
N LYS A 173 -15.39 -3.97 -5.69
CA LYS A 173 -16.10 -4.87 -4.77
C LYS A 173 -16.48 -4.18 -3.44
N SER A 174 -15.80 -3.10 -3.07
CA SER A 174 -15.97 -2.46 -1.77
C SER A 174 -17.31 -1.76 -1.62
N LEU A 175 -17.88 -1.80 -0.41
CA LEU A 175 -19.10 -1.06 -0.10
C LEU A 175 -18.91 0.43 -0.39
N LYS A 176 -19.96 1.09 -0.89
CA LYS A 176 -19.97 2.54 -1.09
C LYS A 176 -20.41 3.22 0.19
N GLU A 177 -19.61 4.15 0.67
CA GLU A 177 -19.95 4.98 1.82
C GLU A 177 -20.63 6.26 1.34
N PHE A 178 -21.81 6.52 1.87
CA PHE A 178 -22.58 7.73 1.66
C PHE A 178 -22.54 8.54 2.96
N GLU A 179 -22.19 9.81 2.83
CA GLU A 179 -22.20 10.81 3.88
C GLU A 179 -23.20 11.89 3.46
N LEU A 180 -24.32 11.98 4.17
CA LEU A 180 -25.44 12.86 3.84
C LEU A 180 -25.66 13.88 4.96
N ASP A 181 -25.84 15.12 4.55
CA ASP A 181 -26.25 16.22 5.40
C ASP A 181 -27.64 16.68 5.03
N PHE A 182 -28.54 16.66 6.00
CA PHE A 182 -29.93 17.07 5.85
C PHE A 182 -30.15 18.47 6.41
N MET A 183 -31.16 19.16 5.88
CA MET A 183 -31.60 20.47 6.35
C MET A 183 -32.17 20.42 7.78
N SER A 184 -32.85 19.31 8.11
CA SER A 184 -33.45 19.06 9.42
C SER A 184 -33.27 17.61 9.89
N LYS A 185 -33.51 17.38 11.19
CA LYS A 185 -33.51 16.02 11.76
C LYS A 185 -34.69 15.18 11.24
N GLU A 186 -35.83 15.81 10.98
CA GLU A 186 -37.04 15.14 10.49
C GLU A 186 -36.81 14.56 9.08
N SER A 187 -36.20 15.34 8.17
CA SER A 187 -35.81 14.86 6.84
C SER A 187 -34.85 13.67 6.90
N MET A 188 -33.88 13.70 7.82
CA MET A 188 -32.94 12.58 8.02
C MET A 188 -33.67 11.32 8.51
N GLU A 189 -34.60 11.44 9.46
CA GLU A 189 -35.38 10.31 10.00
C GLU A 189 -36.31 9.69 8.94
N GLU A 190 -36.91 10.51 8.07
CA GLU A 190 -37.69 10.02 6.93
C GLU A 190 -36.81 9.27 5.93
N PHE A 191 -35.66 9.84 5.54
CA PHE A 191 -34.70 9.18 4.66
C PHE A 191 -34.20 7.86 5.25
N LYS A 192 -33.89 7.84 6.55
CA LYS A 192 -33.46 6.63 7.26
C LYS A 192 -34.51 5.53 7.16
N SER A 193 -35.78 5.85 7.38
CA SER A 193 -36.88 4.89 7.27
C SER A 193 -37.02 4.34 5.85
N PHE A 194 -36.81 5.19 4.84
CA PHE A 194 -36.73 4.76 3.44
C PHE A 194 -35.53 3.85 3.16
N LEU A 195 -34.35 4.20 3.68
CA LEU A 195 -33.12 3.41 3.53
C LEU A 195 -33.31 2.00 4.09
N ASP A 196 -33.81 1.89 5.32
CA ASP A 196 -34.06 0.62 6.00
C ASP A 196 -35.08 -0.26 5.22
N SER A 197 -36.06 0.36 4.56
CA SER A 197 -37.11 -0.36 3.82
C SER A 197 -36.69 -0.78 2.40
N ASN A 198 -35.88 0.02 1.71
CA ASN A 198 -35.57 -0.17 0.29
C ASN A 198 -34.18 -0.75 0.03
N PHE A 199 -33.28 -0.65 1.01
CA PHE A 199 -31.89 -1.07 0.94
C PHE A 199 -31.52 -1.86 2.21
N PRO A 200 -32.04 -3.08 2.38
CA PRO A 200 -31.85 -3.87 3.61
C PRO A 200 -30.38 -4.29 3.86
N GLU A 201 -29.54 -4.27 2.83
CA GLU A 201 -28.09 -4.51 2.95
C GLU A 201 -27.32 -3.23 3.37
N ALA A 202 -27.99 -2.08 3.51
CA ALA A 202 -27.37 -0.85 3.97
C ALA A 202 -27.02 -0.95 5.46
N ASN A 203 -25.82 -0.50 5.82
CA ASN A 203 -25.37 -0.48 7.21
C ASN A 203 -25.10 0.97 7.64
N ILE A 204 -25.83 1.45 8.66
CA ILE A 204 -25.63 2.79 9.20
C ILE A 204 -24.39 2.79 10.09
N ASN A 205 -23.39 3.59 9.72
CA ASN A 205 -22.12 3.72 10.42
C ASN A 205 -22.16 4.86 11.45
N TYR A 206 -22.90 5.93 11.17
CA TYR A 206 -23.02 7.10 12.03
C TYR A 206 -24.36 7.79 11.82
N ASN A 207 -24.98 8.25 12.92
CA ASN A 207 -26.23 9.02 12.89
C ASN A 207 -26.21 10.01 14.06
N LEU A 208 -26.12 11.31 13.76
CA LEU A 208 -26.21 12.36 14.76
C LEU A 208 -26.87 13.62 14.17
N GLY A 209 -27.94 14.08 14.82
CA GLY A 209 -28.64 15.30 14.40
C GLY A 209 -29.22 15.16 12.99
N SER A 210 -28.76 15.98 12.05
CA SER A 210 -29.14 15.93 10.64
C SER A 210 -28.03 15.34 9.75
N HIS A 211 -27.08 14.61 10.32
CA HIS A 211 -25.95 14.02 9.60
C HIS A 211 -26.00 12.48 9.68
N LEU A 212 -25.85 11.82 8.54
CA LEU A 212 -25.96 10.36 8.40
C LEU A 212 -24.82 9.82 7.55
N ILE A 213 -24.09 8.82 8.07
CA ILE A 213 -23.08 8.07 7.32
C ILE A 213 -23.49 6.60 7.30
N PHE A 214 -23.49 6.01 6.11
CA PHE A 214 -23.87 4.62 5.93
C PHE A 214 -23.17 3.99 4.72
N THR A 215 -23.12 2.67 4.69
CA THR A 215 -22.49 1.89 3.63
C THR A 215 -23.51 1.04 2.89
N VAL A 216 -23.39 0.96 1.57
CA VAL A 216 -24.28 0.17 0.69
C VAL A 216 -23.49 -0.67 -0.30
N ASN A 217 -24.11 -1.73 -0.82
CA ASN A 217 -23.53 -2.52 -1.89
C ASN A 217 -23.36 -1.67 -3.17
N PRO A 218 -22.25 -1.80 -3.91
CA PRO A 218 -22.05 -1.10 -5.19
C PRO A 218 -23.23 -1.21 -6.17
N LYS A 219 -23.93 -2.36 -6.19
CA LYS A 219 -25.10 -2.60 -7.05
C LYS A 219 -26.24 -1.59 -6.82
N ASP A 220 -26.39 -1.11 -5.58
CA ASP A 220 -27.47 -0.25 -5.15
C ASP A 220 -27.13 1.25 -5.27
N SER A 221 -25.85 1.57 -5.43
CA SER A 221 -25.32 2.95 -5.42
C SER A 221 -26.02 3.89 -6.42
N ARG A 222 -26.23 3.44 -7.66
CA ARG A 222 -26.91 4.25 -8.70
C ARG A 222 -28.37 4.51 -8.39
N LYS A 223 -29.07 3.48 -7.88
CA LYS A 223 -30.48 3.61 -7.49
C LYS A 223 -30.60 4.61 -6.35
N LEU A 224 -29.76 4.47 -5.33
CA LEU A 224 -29.76 5.36 -4.17
C LEU A 224 -29.41 6.81 -4.53
N LEU A 225 -28.41 7.03 -5.40
CA LEU A 225 -28.05 8.38 -5.86
C LEU A 225 -29.23 9.09 -6.55
N LYS A 226 -30.02 8.35 -7.33
CA LYS A 226 -31.22 8.88 -7.97
C LYS A 226 -32.27 9.32 -6.93
N GLU A 227 -32.49 8.50 -5.90
CA GLU A 227 -33.44 8.80 -4.83
C GLU A 227 -32.99 10.00 -3.98
N ILE A 228 -31.69 10.15 -3.75
CA ILE A 228 -31.09 11.31 -3.07
C ILE A 228 -31.29 12.60 -3.89
N SER A 229 -31.19 12.52 -5.22
CA SER A 229 -31.26 13.69 -6.11
C SER A 229 -32.68 14.12 -6.48
N ASP A 230 -33.60 13.16 -6.65
CA ASP A 230 -34.92 13.43 -7.24
C ASP A 230 -36.01 13.68 -6.19
N LYS A 231 -35.78 13.31 -4.92
CA LYS A 231 -36.78 13.38 -3.86
C LYS A 231 -36.46 14.43 -2.81
N GLU A 232 -37.52 15.07 -2.34
CA GLU A 232 -37.53 15.82 -1.10
C GLU A 232 -37.83 14.86 0.07
N TRP A 233 -37.19 15.13 1.20
CA TRP A 233 -37.33 14.41 2.45
C TRP A 233 -37.80 15.42 3.49
N GLY A 234 -38.99 15.23 4.05
CA GLY A 234 -39.63 16.22 4.90
C GLY A 234 -40.05 17.50 4.16
N GLY A 235 -40.18 17.44 2.83
CA GLY A 235 -40.40 18.62 1.97
C GLY A 235 -39.14 19.48 1.75
N GLU A 236 -37.96 18.95 2.10
CA GLU A 236 -36.68 19.62 1.94
C GLU A 236 -35.74 18.77 1.10
N LEU A 237 -34.86 19.41 0.33
CA LEU A 237 -33.77 18.70 -0.37
C LEU A 237 -32.64 18.37 0.62
N ILE A 238 -31.86 17.34 0.27
CA ILE A 238 -30.61 17.05 0.98
C ILE A 238 -29.66 18.24 0.78
N ARG A 239 -29.05 18.70 1.87
CA ARG A 239 -28.20 19.89 1.91
C ARG A 239 -26.88 19.64 1.19
N ASP A 240 -26.25 18.50 1.49
CA ASP A 240 -24.99 18.08 0.88
C ASP A 240 -24.87 16.55 0.91
N PHE A 241 -24.10 16.00 -0.03
CA PHE A 241 -23.76 14.59 -0.01
C PHE A 241 -22.36 14.33 -0.56
N THR A 242 -21.68 13.36 0.06
CA THR A 242 -20.41 12.84 -0.43
C THR A 242 -20.49 11.31 -0.58
N ILE A 243 -19.95 10.79 -1.69
CA ILE A 243 -19.89 9.35 -1.95
C ILE A 243 -18.43 8.95 -2.07
N LYS A 244 -18.00 8.00 -1.26
CA LYS A 244 -16.64 7.47 -1.23
C LYS A 244 -16.66 5.95 -1.43
N HIS A 245 -15.56 5.41 -1.96
CA HIS A 245 -15.31 3.97 -1.81
C HIS A 245 -14.97 3.66 -0.36
N SER A 246 -15.34 2.50 0.14
CA SER A 246 -14.77 2.02 1.40
C SER A 246 -13.25 1.86 1.22
N SER A 247 -12.49 2.37 2.20
CA SER A 247 -11.04 2.23 2.21
C SER A 247 -10.61 0.76 2.21
N LEU A 248 -9.40 0.48 1.72
CA LEU A 248 -8.83 -0.86 1.83
C LEU A 248 -8.82 -1.36 3.29
N ASP A 249 -8.68 -0.48 4.29
CA ASP A 249 -8.82 -0.85 5.71
C ASP A 249 -10.16 -1.50 6.03
N LYS A 250 -11.27 -0.91 5.58
CA LYS A 250 -12.61 -1.46 5.84
C LYS A 250 -12.81 -2.81 5.15
N ILE A 251 -12.30 -2.96 3.93
CA ILE A 251 -12.33 -4.23 3.19
C ILE A 251 -11.50 -5.28 3.91
N PHE A 252 -10.29 -4.92 4.33
CA PHE A 252 -9.39 -5.80 5.07
C PHE A 252 -10.06 -6.28 6.36
N MET A 253 -10.74 -5.41 7.09
CA MET A 253 -11.49 -5.77 8.31
C MET A 253 -12.65 -6.74 8.06
N GLN A 254 -13.24 -6.80 6.86
CA GLN A 254 -14.29 -7.80 6.55
C GLN A 254 -13.71 -9.21 6.60
N TYR A 255 -12.52 -9.44 6.04
CA TYR A 255 -11.82 -10.72 6.10
C TYR A 255 -11.45 -11.16 7.54
N TYR A 256 -11.52 -10.27 8.53
CA TYR A 256 -11.31 -10.62 9.95
C TYR A 256 -12.61 -10.86 10.70
N LYS A 257 -13.74 -10.32 10.23
CA LYS A 257 -15.05 -10.46 10.88
C LYS A 257 -15.80 -11.74 10.51
N GLU A 258 -15.52 -12.33 9.36
CA GLU A 258 -16.20 -13.56 8.91
C GLU A 258 -15.99 -14.74 9.86
N ASP A 259 -14.86 -14.79 10.60
CA ASP A 259 -14.53 -15.92 11.49
C ASP A 259 -14.87 -15.69 12.97
N ASP A 260 -15.18 -14.47 13.44
CA ASP A 260 -15.70 -14.30 14.82
C ASP A 260 -17.11 -14.91 14.99
N ASN A 261 -17.70 -15.38 13.88
CA ASN A 261 -18.98 -16.07 13.82
C ASN A 261 -18.86 -17.59 13.53
N GLU A 262 -17.65 -18.16 13.51
CA GLU A 262 -17.41 -19.62 13.49
C GLU A 262 -16.93 -20.14 14.85
#